data_AF-A0A1F5EUJ3-F1
#
_entry.id   AF-A0A1F5EUJ3-F1
#
_cell.length_a   1.000
_cell.length_b   1.000
_cell.length_c   1.000
_cell.angle_alpha   90.00
_cell.angle_beta   90.00
_cell.angle_gamma   90.00
#
_symmetry.space_group_name_H-M   'P 1'
#
loop_
_entity.id
_entity.type
_entity.pdbx_description
1 polymer ?
#
loop_
_entity_poly.entity_id
_entity_poly.type
_entity_poly.pdbx_seq_one_letter_code
_entity_poly.pdbx_strand_id
1 'polypeptide(L)'
;MPVLEPPVDLARFPITHGFWVDETNNPLYQGFYDVFAGHHPGVDFNLPEGTPIKAALPGIVVRKELHSGMGHTLAIRFGSVYGLYTHLSQISVELGQLIRAKQLVAYSGNTGSATTGPHLHFELRDLAKLALIESVFEPVFGKEVARYQATFTYTTNNDNTTKTLVSLSLRYFGVESYASFIRENNPPFAAYSFDAPLPEGGRLLIPSPKLEKAR
;
A
#
# COMPACT_ATOMS: atom_id res chain seq x y z
N MET A 1 4.92 -1.40 -16.68
CA MET A 1 4.25 -1.96 -15.50
C MET A 1 5.29 -2.70 -14.68
N PRO A 2 5.43 -2.49 -13.36
CA PRO A 2 6.22 -3.41 -12.55
C PRO A 2 5.63 -4.82 -12.66
N VAL A 3 6.48 -5.83 -12.64
CA VAL A 3 6.05 -7.23 -12.58
C VAL A 3 5.47 -7.44 -11.18
N LEU A 4 4.22 -7.90 -11.10
CA LEU A 4 3.61 -8.34 -9.87
C LEU A 4 4.23 -9.67 -9.48
N GLU A 5 4.86 -9.71 -8.31
CA GLU A 5 5.39 -10.93 -7.73
C GLU A 5 4.34 -11.52 -6.79
N PRO A 6 4.15 -12.84 -6.74
CA PRO A 6 3.24 -13.40 -5.77
C PRO A 6 3.77 -13.12 -4.34
N PRO A 7 2.89 -12.79 -3.39
CA PRO A 7 3.29 -12.47 -2.03
C PRO A 7 3.82 -13.70 -1.26
N VAL A 8 3.60 -14.90 -1.81
CA VAL A 8 3.98 -16.20 -1.26
C VAL A 8 4.52 -17.11 -2.38
N ASP A 9 5.14 -18.22 -1.99
CA ASP A 9 5.60 -19.23 -2.94
C ASP A 9 4.41 -20.07 -3.45
N LEU A 10 3.99 -19.81 -4.68
CA LEU A 10 2.84 -20.49 -5.30
C LEU A 10 3.07 -21.99 -5.56
N ALA A 11 4.32 -22.45 -5.62
CA ALA A 11 4.62 -23.88 -5.73
C ALA A 11 4.31 -24.63 -4.43
N ARG A 12 4.28 -23.90 -3.30
CA ARG A 12 4.03 -24.44 -1.96
C ARG A 12 2.63 -24.13 -1.45
N PHE A 13 2.10 -22.96 -1.78
CA PHE A 13 0.82 -22.46 -1.27
C PHE A 13 -0.10 -22.10 -2.44
N PRO A 14 -1.12 -22.94 -2.73
CA PRO A 14 -2.06 -22.65 -3.80
C PRO A 14 -3.01 -21.52 -3.40
N ILE A 15 -3.58 -20.88 -4.42
CA ILE A 15 -4.75 -20.03 -4.26
C ILE A 15 -5.93 -20.95 -3.89
N THR A 16 -6.56 -20.69 -2.74
CA THR A 16 -7.74 -21.42 -2.30
C THR A 16 -9.03 -20.69 -2.62
N HIS A 17 -8.96 -19.36 -2.78
CA HIS A 17 -10.13 -18.56 -3.08
C HIS A 17 -9.75 -17.38 -3.98
N GLY A 18 -10.55 -17.12 -5.02
CA GLY A 18 -10.28 -16.07 -6.01
C GLY A 18 -11.16 -14.84 -5.84
N PHE A 19 -10.89 -13.81 -6.65
CA PHE A 19 -11.79 -12.65 -6.75
C PHE A 19 -13.19 -13.10 -7.18
N TRP A 20 -14.24 -12.48 -6.61
CA TRP A 20 -15.65 -12.65 -6.98
C TRP A 20 -16.32 -13.98 -6.61
N VAL A 21 -15.54 -15.01 -6.28
CA VAL A 21 -16.08 -16.24 -5.68
C VAL A 21 -16.30 -15.91 -4.21
N ASP A 22 -17.46 -16.23 -3.64
CA ASP A 22 -17.65 -16.22 -2.19
C ASP A 22 -18.07 -17.63 -1.78
N GLU A 23 -17.16 -18.33 -1.10
CA GLU A 23 -17.44 -19.64 -0.49
C GLU A 23 -17.61 -19.50 1.04
N THR A 24 -17.50 -18.28 1.57
CA THR A 24 -17.67 -17.99 2.99
C THR A 24 -19.13 -17.67 3.31
N ASN A 25 -19.93 -18.71 3.54
CA ASN A 25 -21.32 -18.60 4.05
C ASN A 25 -21.41 -18.11 5.51
N ASN A 26 -20.46 -17.30 6.00
CA ASN A 26 -20.42 -16.89 7.40
C ASN A 26 -21.32 -15.64 7.63
N PRO A 27 -22.43 -15.77 8.38
CA PRO A 27 -23.39 -14.68 8.56
C PRO A 27 -22.81 -13.47 9.32
N LEU A 28 -21.69 -13.61 10.02
CA LEU A 28 -21.03 -12.51 10.73
C LEU A 28 -20.35 -11.49 9.81
N TYR A 29 -20.03 -11.87 8.57
CA TYR A 29 -19.29 -11.01 7.63
C TYR A 29 -20.15 -10.52 6.47
N GLN A 30 -21.43 -10.89 6.45
CA GLN A 30 -22.35 -10.52 5.38
C GLN A 30 -22.41 -8.99 5.18
N GLY A 31 -22.46 -8.22 6.28
CA GLY A 31 -22.42 -6.75 6.22
C GLY A 31 -21.08 -6.15 5.75
N PHE A 32 -19.96 -6.86 5.91
CA PHE A 32 -18.67 -6.45 5.32
C PHE A 32 -18.64 -6.75 3.81
N TYR A 33 -19.19 -7.89 3.40
CA TYR A 33 -19.27 -8.26 1.99
C TYR A 33 -20.33 -7.50 1.21
N ASP A 34 -21.39 -6.99 1.84
CA ASP A 34 -22.40 -6.12 1.20
C ASP A 34 -21.76 -4.90 0.54
N VAL A 35 -20.66 -4.40 1.11
CA VAL A 35 -19.82 -3.32 0.57
C VAL A 35 -19.23 -3.67 -0.79
N PHE A 36 -19.01 -4.97 -1.04
CA PHE A 36 -18.51 -5.54 -2.29
C PHE A 36 -19.61 -6.29 -3.06
N ALA A 37 -20.89 -5.96 -2.82
CA ALA A 37 -22.04 -6.64 -3.41
C ALA A 37 -22.07 -8.15 -3.16
N GLY A 38 -21.61 -8.59 -1.98
CA GLY A 38 -21.56 -10.00 -1.59
C GLY A 38 -20.37 -10.77 -2.19
N HIS A 39 -19.36 -10.07 -2.69
CA HIS A 39 -18.20 -10.71 -3.31
C HIS A 39 -16.94 -10.62 -2.46
N HIS A 40 -16.11 -11.66 -2.54
CA HIS A 40 -14.78 -11.66 -1.97
C HIS A 40 -13.84 -10.73 -2.78
N PRO A 41 -13.29 -9.67 -2.17
CA PRO A 41 -12.56 -8.62 -2.89
C PRO A 41 -11.08 -8.96 -3.15
N GLY A 42 -10.66 -10.16 -2.80
CA GLY A 42 -9.26 -10.58 -2.81
C GLY A 42 -9.03 -12.03 -3.22
N VAL A 43 -7.81 -12.46 -2.99
CA VAL A 43 -7.34 -13.83 -3.19
C VAL A 43 -6.85 -14.37 -1.86
N ASP A 44 -7.33 -15.56 -1.51
CA ASP A 44 -6.87 -16.24 -0.30
C ASP A 44 -5.86 -17.33 -0.63
N PHE A 45 -4.82 -17.39 0.20
CA PHE A 45 -3.81 -18.42 0.19
C PHE A 45 -3.87 -19.18 1.52
N ASN A 46 -4.22 -20.45 1.48
CA ASN A 46 -4.17 -21.30 2.67
C ASN A 46 -2.72 -21.65 3.02
N LEU A 47 -2.29 -21.20 4.19
CA LEU A 47 -0.93 -21.36 4.66
C LEU A 47 -0.86 -21.22 6.19
N PRO A 48 0.03 -21.97 6.86
CA PRO A 48 0.14 -21.94 8.32
C PRO A 48 0.48 -20.54 8.83
N GLU A 49 0.06 -20.20 10.05
CA GLU A 49 0.50 -18.98 10.73
C GLU A 49 2.03 -18.91 10.82
N GLY A 50 2.59 -17.71 10.72
CA GLY A 50 4.05 -17.52 10.76
C GLY A 50 4.75 -17.77 9.41
N THR A 51 4.02 -18.05 8.34
CA THR A 51 4.61 -18.18 6.99
C THR A 51 5.10 -16.81 6.51
N PRO A 52 6.34 -16.67 6.02
CA PRO A 52 6.87 -15.39 5.54
C PRO A 52 6.08 -14.85 4.34
N ILE A 53 5.61 -13.60 4.45
CA ILE A 53 4.89 -12.87 3.40
C ILE A 53 5.80 -11.79 2.82
N LYS A 54 5.94 -11.80 1.49
CA LYS A 54 6.78 -10.89 0.74
C LYS A 54 5.97 -9.83 0.01
N ALA A 55 6.58 -8.68 -0.22
CA ALA A 55 5.96 -7.60 -0.98
C ALA A 55 5.77 -8.02 -2.44
N ALA A 56 4.51 -8.04 -2.88
CA ALA A 56 4.12 -8.34 -4.25
C ALA A 56 4.59 -7.26 -5.24
N LEU A 57 4.69 -6.01 -4.77
CA LEU A 57 5.15 -4.85 -5.53
C LEU A 57 6.13 -4.02 -4.69
N PRO A 58 7.08 -3.30 -5.31
CA PRO A 58 7.81 -2.27 -4.59
C PRO A 58 6.85 -1.14 -4.21
N GLY A 59 7.20 -0.31 -3.24
CA GLY A 59 6.32 0.79 -2.86
C GLY A 59 6.64 1.41 -1.52
N ILE A 60 5.68 2.14 -0.99
CA ILE A 60 5.72 2.70 0.36
C ILE A 60 4.65 2.02 1.22
N VAL A 61 4.99 1.68 2.46
CA VAL A 61 4.01 1.18 3.42
C VAL A 61 3.06 2.31 3.76
N VAL A 62 1.79 2.07 3.49
CA VAL A 62 0.72 3.04 3.62
C VAL A 62 -0.19 2.68 4.81
N ARG A 63 -0.52 1.41 5.04
CA ARG A 63 -1.36 0.98 6.19
C ARG A 63 -0.59 -0.02 7.05
N LYS A 64 -0.74 0.07 8.37
CA LYS A 64 -0.27 -0.90 9.36
C LYS A 64 -1.16 -0.69 10.59
N GLU A 65 -2.11 -1.57 10.78
CA GLU A 65 -3.07 -1.44 11.88
C GLU A 65 -3.59 -2.80 12.32
N LEU A 66 -4.28 -2.82 13.46
CA LEU A 66 -5.12 -3.92 13.89
C LEU A 66 -6.58 -3.56 13.63
N HIS A 67 -7.14 -4.11 12.57
CA HIS A 67 -8.55 -3.93 12.21
C HIS A 67 -9.39 -5.04 12.84
N SER A 68 -10.62 -4.72 13.29
CA SER A 68 -11.50 -5.70 13.94
C SER A 68 -11.80 -6.91 13.05
N GLY A 69 -12.25 -6.68 11.81
CA GLY A 69 -12.47 -7.73 10.80
C GLY A 69 -11.20 -8.32 10.19
N MET A 70 -10.40 -7.50 9.51
CA MET A 70 -9.20 -7.92 8.75
C MET A 70 -7.96 -8.27 9.60
N GLY A 71 -7.99 -8.06 10.92
CA GLY A 71 -6.84 -8.35 11.78
C GLY A 71 -5.66 -7.41 11.54
N HIS A 72 -4.43 -7.88 11.78
CA HIS A 72 -3.25 -7.13 11.41
C HIS A 72 -3.22 -6.95 9.89
N THR A 73 -3.30 -5.70 9.46
CA THR A 73 -3.47 -5.32 8.07
C THR A 73 -2.33 -4.41 7.64
N LEU A 74 -1.68 -4.78 6.54
CA LEU A 74 -0.61 -4.02 5.90
C LEU A 74 -1.09 -3.58 4.51
N ALA A 75 -0.78 -2.36 4.09
CA ALA A 75 -0.92 -1.95 2.69
C ALA A 75 0.36 -1.33 2.16
N ILE A 76 0.73 -1.66 0.93
CA ILE A 76 1.91 -1.14 0.22
C ILE A 76 1.46 -0.51 -1.09
N ARG A 77 1.80 0.76 -1.31
CA ARG A 77 1.36 1.54 -2.46
C ARG A 77 2.48 1.74 -3.47
N PHE A 78 2.12 1.61 -4.75
CA PHE A 78 2.94 1.95 -5.91
C PHE A 78 2.11 2.76 -6.92
N GLY A 79 2.33 4.08 -6.99
CA GLY A 79 1.54 4.95 -7.87
C GLY A 79 0.04 4.93 -7.53
N SER A 80 -0.80 4.58 -8.50
CA SER A 80 -2.25 4.45 -8.31
C SER A 80 -2.68 3.10 -7.72
N VAL A 81 -1.78 2.13 -7.61
CA VAL A 81 -2.11 0.78 -7.14
C VAL A 81 -1.62 0.58 -5.71
N TYR A 82 -2.33 -0.20 -4.91
CA TYR A 82 -1.79 -0.72 -3.66
C TYR A 82 -2.13 -2.20 -3.47
N GLY A 83 -1.22 -2.92 -2.82
CA GLY A 83 -1.44 -4.29 -2.34
C GLY A 83 -1.87 -4.27 -0.88
N LEU A 84 -2.97 -4.93 -0.53
CA LEU A 84 -3.46 -5.15 0.84
C LEU A 84 -3.10 -6.56 1.28
N TYR A 85 -2.65 -6.70 2.53
CA TYR A 85 -2.30 -7.98 3.16
C TYR A 85 -2.98 -8.03 4.53
N THR A 86 -3.87 -8.99 4.75
CA THR A 86 -4.69 -9.06 5.98
C THR A 86 -4.53 -10.41 6.70
N HIS A 87 -5.18 -10.53 7.85
CA HIS A 87 -5.15 -11.67 8.77
C HIS A 87 -3.74 -12.01 9.30
N LEU A 88 -2.79 -11.09 9.20
CA LEU A 88 -1.38 -11.33 9.52
C LEU A 88 -1.19 -11.63 11.01
N SER A 89 -0.19 -12.45 11.36
CA SER A 89 0.18 -12.63 12.78
C SER A 89 1.08 -11.48 13.24
N GLN A 90 1.98 -11.04 12.37
CA GLN A 90 2.95 -9.99 12.63
C GLN A 90 3.28 -9.20 11.37
N ILE A 91 3.46 -7.89 11.52
CA ILE A 91 3.96 -6.99 10.47
C ILE A 91 5.43 -6.66 10.79
N SER A 92 6.33 -6.87 9.83
CA SER A 92 7.79 -6.71 9.98
C SER A 92 8.34 -5.41 9.41
N VAL A 93 7.45 -4.53 8.96
CA VAL A 93 7.78 -3.24 8.38
C VAL A 93 7.06 -2.12 9.11
N GLU A 94 7.54 -0.91 8.91
CA GLU A 94 6.97 0.28 9.50
C GLU A 94 6.20 1.10 8.47
N LEU A 95 5.21 1.86 8.94
CA LEU A 95 4.52 2.86 8.12
C LEU A 95 5.51 3.86 7.53
N GLY A 96 5.31 4.23 6.26
CA GLY A 96 6.21 5.10 5.50
C GLY A 96 7.49 4.42 5.00
N GLN A 97 7.74 3.15 5.33
CA GLN A 97 8.93 2.43 4.88
C GLN A 97 8.88 2.17 3.37
N LEU A 98 10.00 2.41 2.68
CA LEU A 98 10.18 1.98 1.28
C LEU A 98 10.46 0.48 1.21
N ILE A 99 9.74 -0.17 0.32
CA ILE A 99 9.74 -1.61 0.14
C ILE A 99 10.19 -1.95 -1.27
N ARG A 100 11.08 -2.92 -1.39
CA ARG A 100 11.41 -3.55 -2.68
C ARG A 100 10.50 -4.75 -2.92
N ALA A 101 10.23 -5.07 -4.17
CA ALA A 101 9.57 -6.34 -4.50
C ALA A 101 10.33 -7.51 -3.87
N LYS A 102 9.61 -8.55 -3.44
CA LYS A 102 10.13 -9.76 -2.76
C LYS A 102 10.72 -9.53 -1.37
N GLN A 103 10.76 -8.30 -0.87
CA GLN A 103 11.18 -8.02 0.50
C GLN A 103 10.20 -8.65 1.48
N LEU A 104 10.69 -9.25 2.57
CA LEU A 104 9.85 -9.70 3.68
C LEU A 104 9.12 -8.50 4.30
N VAL A 105 7.81 -8.60 4.45
CA VAL A 105 6.99 -7.50 5.01
C VAL A 105 6.12 -7.92 6.18
N ALA A 106 5.74 -9.18 6.26
CA ALA A 106 4.87 -9.69 7.30
C ALA A 106 4.99 -11.21 7.43
N TYR A 107 4.23 -11.74 8.38
CA TYR A 107 3.98 -13.16 8.53
C TYR A 107 2.48 -13.42 8.54
N SER A 108 2.05 -14.49 7.89
CA SER A 108 0.66 -14.91 7.89
C SER A 108 0.13 -15.19 9.29
N GLY A 109 -1.17 -15.14 9.44
CA GLY A 109 -1.81 -15.44 10.71
C GLY A 109 -3.25 -15.89 10.53
N ASN A 110 -4.00 -15.69 11.60
CA ASN A 110 -5.44 -15.90 11.67
C ASN A 110 -6.07 -14.79 12.52
N THR A 111 -5.59 -13.55 12.35
CA THR A 111 -6.06 -12.42 13.18
C THR A 111 -7.27 -11.74 12.57
N GLY A 112 -8.02 -11.04 13.44
CA GLY A 112 -9.27 -10.40 13.06
C GLY A 112 -10.46 -11.33 13.21
N SER A 113 -11.67 -10.77 13.18
CA SER A 113 -12.89 -11.55 13.27
C SER A 113 -13.25 -12.17 11.93
N ALA A 114 -12.92 -11.58 10.78
CA ALA A 114 -13.33 -11.99 9.44
C ALA A 114 -12.44 -13.08 8.84
N THR A 115 -12.20 -14.16 9.59
CA THR A 115 -11.38 -15.30 9.17
C THR A 115 -11.97 -16.60 9.70
N THR A 116 -11.81 -17.69 8.96
CA THR A 116 -12.26 -19.04 9.34
C THR A 116 -11.09 -19.95 9.73
N GLY A 117 -9.85 -19.52 9.52
CA GLY A 117 -8.63 -20.27 9.82
C GLY A 117 -7.39 -19.60 9.24
N PRO A 118 -6.18 -20.11 9.52
CA PRO A 118 -4.92 -19.52 9.04
C PRO A 118 -4.85 -19.39 7.52
N HIS A 119 -4.67 -18.15 7.04
CA HIS A 119 -4.48 -17.85 5.62
C HIS A 119 -3.85 -16.46 5.43
N LEU A 120 -3.46 -16.15 4.19
CA LEU A 120 -3.24 -14.78 3.74
C LEU A 120 -4.41 -14.40 2.83
N HIS A 121 -5.11 -13.32 3.14
CA HIS A 121 -5.96 -12.63 2.20
C HIS A 121 -5.18 -11.46 1.58
N PHE A 122 -5.14 -11.43 0.25
CA PHE A 122 -4.39 -10.44 -0.52
C PHE A 122 -5.27 -9.77 -1.55
N GLU A 123 -5.16 -8.44 -1.63
CA GLU A 123 -5.88 -7.65 -2.62
C GLU A 123 -4.93 -6.78 -3.41
N LEU A 124 -5.21 -6.61 -4.70
CA LEU A 124 -4.60 -5.58 -5.51
C LEU A 124 -5.67 -4.60 -5.96
N ARG A 125 -5.59 -3.35 -5.51
CA ARG A 125 -6.61 -2.34 -5.80
C ARG A 125 -6.02 -1.16 -6.54
N ASP A 126 -6.83 -0.59 -7.42
CA ASP A 126 -6.51 0.60 -8.20
C ASP A 126 -7.28 1.81 -7.64
N LEU A 127 -6.56 2.76 -7.08
CA LEU A 127 -7.06 4.02 -6.53
C LEU A 127 -7.58 4.96 -7.62
N ALA A 128 -7.34 4.69 -8.90
CA ALA A 128 -7.99 5.44 -9.98
C ALA A 128 -9.49 5.11 -10.10
N LYS A 129 -9.98 4.05 -9.44
CA LYS A 129 -11.39 3.65 -9.43
C LYS A 129 -12.06 4.12 -8.14
N LEU A 130 -12.71 5.29 -8.22
CA LEU A 130 -13.28 6.05 -7.10
C LEU A 130 -14.17 5.24 -6.12
N ALA A 131 -14.88 4.21 -6.60
CA ALA A 131 -15.81 3.43 -5.78
C ALA A 131 -15.15 2.53 -4.69
N LEU A 132 -13.83 2.30 -4.76
CA LEU A 132 -13.09 1.51 -3.76
C LEU A 132 -12.40 2.36 -2.68
N ILE A 133 -12.38 3.67 -2.87
CA ILE A 133 -11.69 4.61 -1.98
C ILE A 133 -12.47 4.78 -0.67
N GLU A 134 -13.80 4.91 -0.74
CA GLU A 134 -14.64 5.20 0.43
C GLU A 134 -15.02 3.96 1.24
N SER A 135 -15.02 2.78 0.59
CA SER A 135 -15.69 1.59 1.09
C SER A 135 -14.84 0.71 2.01
N VAL A 136 -13.52 0.86 1.96
CA VAL A 136 -12.56 0.09 2.78
C VAL A 136 -11.53 0.99 3.47
N PHE A 137 -11.57 2.27 3.11
CA PHE A 137 -10.85 3.32 3.77
C PHE A 137 -11.86 4.44 4.05
N GLU A 138 -12.40 4.48 5.27
CA GLU A 138 -12.24 5.72 6.02
C GLU A 138 -10.75 6.02 5.94
N PRO A 139 -10.27 7.04 5.21
CA PRO A 139 -8.87 7.13 4.86
C PRO A 139 -8.09 7.41 6.14
N VAL A 140 -7.61 6.33 6.75
CA VAL A 140 -6.50 6.33 7.70
C VAL A 140 -5.33 7.09 7.07
N PHE A 141 -5.24 7.13 5.73
CA PHE A 141 -4.39 8.10 5.01
C PHE A 141 -4.71 9.55 5.30
N GLY A 142 -5.94 10.01 5.08
CA GLY A 142 -6.29 11.41 5.35
C GLY A 142 -6.14 11.78 6.82
N LYS A 143 -6.38 10.84 7.73
CA LYS A 143 -6.42 11.06 9.18
C LYS A 143 -5.08 10.82 9.91
N GLU A 144 -4.22 9.92 9.44
CA GLU A 144 -2.95 9.56 10.09
C GLU A 144 -1.69 10.06 9.40
N VAL A 145 -1.80 10.58 8.17
CA VAL A 145 -0.68 11.22 7.48
C VAL A 145 0.01 12.28 8.36
N ALA A 146 -0.74 13.03 9.16
CA ALA A 146 -0.19 14.01 10.12
C ALA A 146 0.83 13.44 11.13
N ARG A 147 0.87 12.10 11.35
CA ARG A 147 1.76 11.44 12.32
C ARG A 147 3.11 11.01 11.73
N TYR A 148 3.27 10.95 10.40
CA TYR A 148 4.49 10.42 9.79
C TYR A 148 5.52 11.52 9.51
N GLN A 149 6.55 11.60 10.35
CA GLN A 149 7.65 12.57 10.23
C GLN A 149 8.86 12.07 9.42
N ALA A 150 8.77 10.88 8.79
CA ALA A 150 9.90 10.28 8.09
C ALA A 150 10.19 10.99 6.75
N THR A 151 11.46 11.21 6.43
CA THR A 151 11.91 11.71 5.12
C THR A 151 12.77 10.63 4.46
N PHE A 152 12.73 10.52 3.13
CA PHE A 152 13.66 9.64 2.40
C PHE A 152 14.36 10.41 1.27
N THR A 153 15.60 10.03 0.93
CA THR A 153 16.35 10.68 -0.15
C THR A 153 16.12 9.95 -1.48
N TYR A 154 15.75 10.71 -2.52
CA TYR A 154 15.69 10.28 -3.90
C TYR A 154 16.87 10.88 -4.68
N THR A 155 17.54 10.07 -5.51
CA THR A 155 18.56 10.54 -6.46
C THR A 155 17.91 10.68 -7.83
N THR A 156 17.99 11.87 -8.41
CA THR A 156 17.28 12.19 -9.66
C THR A 156 17.97 11.61 -10.88
N ASN A 157 17.16 11.10 -11.82
CA ASN A 157 17.54 10.58 -13.13
C ASN A 157 18.65 9.49 -13.13
N ASN A 158 18.78 8.72 -12.05
CA ASN A 158 19.79 7.66 -11.93
C ASN A 158 19.60 6.46 -12.90
N ASP A 159 18.41 6.32 -13.50
CA ASP A 159 18.02 5.14 -14.30
C ASP A 159 17.49 5.52 -15.71
N ASN A 160 18.11 6.47 -16.42
CA ASN A 160 17.73 6.89 -17.80
C ASN A 160 16.28 7.37 -17.98
N THR A 161 15.61 7.77 -16.91
CA THR A 161 14.24 8.26 -16.98
C THR A 161 14.13 9.63 -16.33
N THR A 162 13.91 10.65 -17.16
CA THR A 162 13.65 12.01 -16.70
C THR A 162 12.50 12.02 -15.69
N LYS A 163 12.70 12.68 -14.55
CA LYS A 163 11.66 12.92 -13.55
C LYS A 163 11.42 14.40 -13.38
N THR A 164 10.15 14.75 -13.19
CA THR A 164 9.68 16.06 -12.73
C THR A 164 9.16 15.94 -11.30
N LEU A 165 8.97 17.05 -10.59
CA LEU A 165 8.35 17.02 -9.25
C LEU A 165 6.95 16.39 -9.31
N VAL A 166 6.15 16.73 -10.32
CA VAL A 166 4.83 16.11 -10.57
C VAL A 166 4.95 14.59 -10.77
N SER A 167 5.92 14.13 -11.57
CA SER A 167 6.11 12.70 -11.80
C SER A 167 6.53 11.94 -10.54
N LEU A 168 7.31 12.57 -9.64
CA LEU A 168 7.68 11.98 -8.36
C LEU A 168 6.47 11.93 -7.42
N SER A 169 5.68 12.98 -7.39
CA SER A 169 4.43 13.05 -6.62
C SER A 169 3.43 11.98 -7.05
N LEU A 170 3.22 11.82 -8.35
CA LEU A 170 2.38 10.75 -8.90
C LEU A 170 2.97 9.36 -8.61
N ARG A 171 4.28 9.20 -8.73
CA ARG A 171 4.95 7.91 -8.49
C ARG A 171 4.80 7.42 -7.06
N TYR A 172 5.04 8.29 -6.08
CA TYR A 172 5.08 7.92 -4.67
C TYR A 172 3.74 8.11 -3.95
N PHE A 173 2.95 9.09 -4.38
CA PHE A 173 1.75 9.52 -3.67
C PHE A 173 0.50 9.56 -4.56
N GLY A 174 0.63 9.28 -5.86
CA GLY A 174 -0.46 9.24 -6.85
C GLY A 174 -1.33 10.48 -6.89
N VAL A 175 -0.81 11.63 -6.43
CA VAL A 175 -1.50 12.91 -6.46
C VAL A 175 -0.49 14.00 -6.82
N GLU A 176 -0.81 14.82 -7.82
CA GLU A 176 0.11 15.83 -8.34
C GLU A 176 0.35 16.97 -7.35
N SER A 177 -0.68 17.34 -6.57
CA SER A 177 -0.61 18.44 -5.59
C SER A 177 0.49 18.25 -4.53
N TYR A 178 0.95 17.01 -4.36
CA TYR A 178 2.07 16.69 -3.48
C TYR A 178 3.43 17.25 -3.97
N ALA A 179 3.53 17.66 -5.24
CA ALA A 179 4.75 18.23 -5.81
C ALA A 179 5.17 19.50 -5.08
N SER A 180 4.21 20.31 -4.65
CA SER A 180 4.43 21.50 -3.81
C SER A 180 5.13 21.12 -2.51
N PHE A 181 4.66 20.06 -1.85
CA PHE A 181 5.20 19.64 -0.57
C PHE A 181 6.60 19.04 -0.68
N ILE A 182 6.88 18.26 -1.74
CA ILE A 182 8.24 17.81 -2.07
C ILE A 182 9.14 19.04 -2.27
N ARG A 183 8.70 20.02 -3.04
CA ARG A 183 9.48 21.22 -3.35
C ARG A 183 9.80 22.04 -2.09
N GLU A 184 8.82 22.27 -1.24
CA GLU A 184 8.97 23.04 0.01
C GLU A 184 9.99 22.42 0.97
N ASN A 185 10.08 21.09 0.99
CA ASN A 185 11.06 20.35 1.81
C ASN A 185 12.43 20.23 1.13
N ASN A 186 12.62 20.84 -0.04
CA ASN A 186 13.88 20.92 -0.75
C ASN A 186 14.19 22.37 -1.14
N PRO A 187 14.73 23.19 -0.23
CA PRO A 187 15.03 24.60 -0.51
C PRO A 187 15.84 24.85 -1.80
N PRO A 188 16.82 23.99 -2.19
CA PRO A 188 17.51 24.15 -3.48
C PRO A 188 16.59 24.08 -4.71
N PHE A 189 15.39 23.51 -4.55
CA PHE A 189 14.38 23.34 -5.59
C PHE A 189 13.18 24.28 -5.41
N ALA A 190 13.23 25.24 -4.49
CA ALA A 190 12.10 26.13 -4.19
C ALA A 190 11.54 26.88 -5.41
N ALA A 191 12.42 27.25 -6.35
CA ALA A 191 12.07 27.90 -7.62
C ALA A 191 11.92 26.94 -8.81
N TYR A 192 12.02 25.63 -8.58
CA TYR A 192 11.92 24.64 -9.65
C TYR A 192 10.49 24.56 -10.19
N SER A 193 10.37 24.54 -11.52
CA SER A 193 9.11 24.25 -12.17
C SER A 193 8.69 22.80 -11.92
N PHE A 194 7.41 22.59 -11.62
CA PHE A 194 6.89 21.27 -11.26
C PHE A 194 7.01 20.24 -12.36
N ASP A 195 6.93 20.70 -13.61
CA ASP A 195 6.98 19.90 -14.84
C ASP A 195 8.35 19.93 -15.51
N ALA A 196 9.30 20.72 -14.98
CA ALA A 196 10.65 20.72 -15.51
C ALA A 196 11.37 19.40 -15.16
N PRO A 197 12.15 18.84 -16.10
CA PRO A 197 13.11 17.77 -15.84
C PRO A 197 14.00 18.13 -14.65
N LEU A 198 14.03 17.34 -13.58
CA LEU A 198 14.97 17.51 -12.47
C LEU A 198 16.42 17.35 -12.95
N PRO A 199 17.41 18.02 -12.34
CA PRO A 199 18.82 17.88 -12.70
C PRO A 199 19.28 16.45 -12.42
N GLU A 200 20.20 15.91 -13.22
CA GLU A 200 20.74 14.56 -12.99
C GLU A 200 21.61 14.49 -11.71
N GLY A 201 21.50 13.40 -10.96
CA GLY A 201 22.28 13.16 -9.74
C GLY A 201 21.92 14.07 -8.55
N GLY A 202 20.93 14.94 -8.71
CA GLY A 202 20.37 15.76 -7.63
C GLY A 202 19.79 14.88 -6.51
N ARG A 203 19.96 15.34 -5.27
CA ARG A 203 19.39 14.68 -4.09
C ARG A 203 18.15 15.45 -3.64
N LEU A 204 17.01 14.79 -3.66
CA LEU A 204 15.75 15.31 -3.16
C LEU A 204 15.36 14.59 -1.88
N LEU A 205 15.00 15.33 -0.84
CA LEU A 205 14.25 14.84 0.30
C LEU A 205 12.80 14.67 -0.13
N ILE A 206 12.31 13.45 -0.22
CA ILE A 206 10.88 13.21 -0.36
C ILE A 206 10.35 13.11 1.06
N PRO A 207 9.72 14.18 1.58
CA PRO A 207 9.09 14.10 2.88
C PRO A 207 7.92 13.11 2.80
N SER A 208 7.73 12.32 3.84
CA SER A 208 6.43 11.74 4.10
C SER A 208 5.48 12.89 4.42
N PRO A 209 4.22 12.86 3.97
CA PRO A 209 3.32 13.97 4.21
C PRO A 209 3.18 14.20 5.70
N LYS A 210 3.44 15.43 6.15
CA LYS A 210 2.78 16.00 7.32
C LYS A 210 1.60 16.78 6.77
N LEU A 211 0.39 16.45 7.18
CA LEU A 211 -0.75 17.32 6.93
C LEU A 211 -0.95 18.22 8.14
N GLU A 212 -0.75 19.54 7.96
CA GLU A 212 -1.30 20.52 8.88
C GLU A 212 -2.83 20.49 8.77
N LYS A 213 -3.50 20.61 9.93
CA LYS A 213 -4.96 20.61 10.02
C LYS A 213 -5.52 21.76 9.17
N ALA A 214 -6.27 21.46 8.12
CA ALA A 214 -7.21 22.41 7.54
C ALA A 214 -8.27 22.71 8.61
N ARG A 215 -8.48 24.01 8.88
CA ARG A 215 -9.46 24.52 9.85
C ARG A 215 -10.89 24.31 9.38
#